data_AF-A0A1F6VS62-F1
#
_entry.id   AF-A0A1F6VS62-F1
#
_cell.length_a   1.000
_cell.length_b   1.000
_cell.length_c   1.000
_cell.angle_alpha   90.00
_cell.angle_beta   90.00
_cell.angle_gamma   90.00
#
_symmetry.space_group_name_H-M   'P 1'
#
loop_
_entity.id
_entity.type
_entity.pdbx_description
1 polymer ?
#
loop_
_entity_poly.entity_id
_entity_poly.type
_entity_poly.pdbx_seq_one_letter_code
_entity_poly.pdbx_strand_id
1 'polypeptide(L)' 'MAWYKDKLVKLMNKDTNEVRFVRKNKKQVQRKLELKKFSKKLKKRIVFKEAKK' A
#
# COMPACT_ATOMS: atom_id res chain seq x y z
N MET A 1 -3.55 2.65 -24.77
CA MET A 1 -3.70 3.15 -23.38
C MET A 1 -3.78 1.97 -22.41
N ALA A 2 -2.78 1.78 -21.55
CA ALA A 2 -2.72 0.59 -20.69
C ALA A 2 -3.51 0.79 -19.38
N TRP A 3 -4.68 0.13 -19.29
CA TRP A 3 -5.58 0.01 -18.13
C TRP A 3 -4.90 -0.39 -16.80
N TYR A 4 -3.65 -0.84 -16.86
CA TYR A 4 -2.83 -1.25 -15.73
C TYR A 4 -2.35 -0.06 -14.86
N LYS A 5 -2.07 1.11 -15.46
CA LYS A 5 -1.46 2.24 -14.73
C LYS A 5 -2.33 2.78 -13.60
N ASP A 6 -3.66 2.67 -13.70
CA ASP A 6 -4.61 3.27 -12.75
C ASP A 6 -4.84 2.45 -11.48
N LYS A 7 -4.34 1.21 -11.43
CA LYS A 7 -4.53 0.26 -10.33
C LYS A 7 -3.37 0.26 -9.33
N LEU A 8 -2.27 0.96 -9.62
CA LEU A 8 -1.11 1.03 -8.73
C LEU A 8 -1.39 1.99 -7.57
N VAL A 9 -1.17 1.52 -6.35
CA VAL A 9 -1.45 2.23 -5.11
C VAL A 9 -0.22 2.22 -4.21
N LYS A 10 0.00 3.34 -3.52
CA LYS A 10 1.08 3.51 -2.54
C LYS A 10 0.60 3.12 -1.15
N LEU A 11 1.30 2.20 -0.51
CA LEU A 11 1.14 1.87 0.90
C LEU A 11 2.31 2.48 1.65
N MET A 12 2.04 3.26 2.69
CA MET A 12 3.04 3.90 3.52
C MET A 12 2.74 3.61 4.98
N ASN A 13 3.80 3.29 5.73
CA ASN A 13 3.75 3.32 7.18
C ASN A 13 4.26 4.69 7.67
N LYS A 14 3.51 5.33 8.57
CA LYS A 14 3.82 6.69 9.06
C LYS A 14 5.08 6.74 9.92
N ASP A 15 5.35 5.68 10.67
CA ASP A 15 6.43 5.66 11.67
C ASP A 15 7.79 5.38 11.02
N THR A 16 7.81 4.51 10.00
CA THR A 16 9.04 4.05 9.35
C THR A 16 9.31 4.72 8.00
N ASN A 17 8.34 5.48 7.48
CA ASN A 17 8.31 6.05 6.13
C ASN A 17 8.59 5.02 5.03
N GLU A 18 8.40 3.73 5.32
CA GLU A 18 8.58 2.66 4.35
C GLU A 18 7.41 2.69 3.36
N VAL A 19 7.77 2.71 2.07
CA VAL A 19 6.81 2.75 0.97
C VAL A 19 6.80 1.41 0.26
N ARG A 20 5.60 0.91 -0.02
CA ARG A 20 5.39 -0.27 -0.86
C ARG A 20 4.34 0.05 -1.93
N PHE A 21 4.54 -0.51 -3.11
CA PHE A 21 3.57 -0.40 -4.20
C PHE A 21 2.80 -1.70 -4.33
N VAL A 22 1.47 -1.59 -4.29
CA VAL A 22 0.56 -2.74 -4.43
C VAL A 22 -0.52 -2.38 -5.44
N ARG A 23 -1.06 -3.38 -6.13
CA ARG A 23 -2.17 -3.20 -7.06
C ARG A 23 -3.50 -3.35 -6.32
N LYS A 24 -4.45 -2.45 -6.59
CA LYS A 24 -5.80 -2.47 -6.01
C LYS A 24 -6.85 -2.42 -7.11
N ASN A 25 -7.86 -3.28 -7.02
CA ASN A 25 -9.06 -3.16 -7.85
C ASN A 25 -10.04 -2.16 -7.21
N LYS A 26 -10.00 -0.91 -7.68
CA LYS A 26 -10.84 0.19 -7.15
C LYS A 26 -12.35 -0.02 -7.34
N LYS A 27 -12.78 -0.89 -8.26
CA LYS A 27 -14.20 -1.22 -8.48
C LYS A 27 -14.79 -2.05 -7.33
N GLN A 28 -14.02 -3.03 -6.85
CA GLN A 28 -14.47 -3.97 -5.82
C GLN A 28 -14.09 -3.51 -4.41
N VAL A 29 -12.91 -2.89 -4.25
CA VAL A 29 -12.41 -2.46 -2.95
C VAL A 29 -12.48 -0.93 -2.89
N GLN A 30 -13.56 -0.41 -2.30
CA GLN A 30 -13.76 1.03 -2.12
C GLN A 30 -13.10 1.55 -0.82
N ARG A 31 -12.90 0.69 0.19
CA ARG A 31 -12.21 1.03 1.44
C ARG A 31 -10.72 1.29 1.25
N LYS A 32 -10.10 2.03 2.18
CA LYS A 32 -8.64 2.17 2.25
C LYS A 32 -7.99 0.83 2.60
N LEU A 33 -6.88 0.50 1.95
CA LEU A 33 -6.11 -0.71 2.24
C LEU A 33 -5.30 -0.54 3.53
N GLU A 34 -5.46 -1.49 4.44
CA GLU A 34 -4.58 -1.70 5.58
C GLU A 34 -4.00 -3.12 5.51
N LEU A 35 -2.70 -3.24 5.30
CA LEU A 35 -2.03 -4.53 5.15
C LEU A 35 -0.92 -4.69 6.18
N LYS A 36 -0.94 -5.81 6.92
CA LYS A 36 0.20 -6.23 7.74
C LYS A 36 1.30 -6.79 6.84
N LYS A 37 2.44 -6.09 6.76
CA LYS A 37 3.61 -6.51 5.98
C LYS A 37 4.88 -6.40 6.82
N PHE A 38 5.90 -7.15 6.41
CA PHE A 38 7.20 -7.11 7.07
C PHE A 38 7.91 -5.78 6.78
N SER A 39 8.37 -5.09 7.83
CA SER A 39 9.29 -3.96 7.70
C SER A 39 10.71 -4.45 7.79
N LYS A 40 11.55 -4.05 6.83
CA LYS A 40 12.97 -4.41 6.83
C LYS A 40 13.72 -3.66 7.93
N LYS A 41 13.32 -2.42 8.24
CA LYS A 41 13.96 -1.61 9.30
C LYS A 41 13.69 -2.18 10.69
N LEU A 42 12.43 -2.49 11.00
CA LEU A 42 12.03 -2.98 12.33
C LEU A 42 12.18 -4.50 12.49
N LYS A 43 12.41 -5.23 11.39
CA LYS A 43 12.44 -6.70 11.33
C LYS A 43 11.18 -7.36 11.92
N LYS A 44 10.04 -6.67 11.86
CA LYS A 44 8.73 -7.08 12.41
C LYS A 44 7.63 -6.85 11.38
N ARG A 45 6.48 -7.52 11.55
CA ARG A 45 5.28 -7.27 10.73
C ARG A 45 4.50 -6.09 11.31
N ILE A 46 4.38 -5.02 10.53
CA ILE A 46 3.67 -3.79 10.89
C ILE A 46 2.54 -3.51 9.89
N VAL A 47 1.58 -2.67 10.29
CA VAL A 47 0.47 -2.27 9.42
C VAL A 47 0.94 -1.14 8.51
N PHE A 48 0.72 -1.31 7.21
CA PHE A 48 0.88 -0.29 6.18
C PHE A 48 -0.49 0.19 5.73
N LYS A 49 -0.66 1.51 5.62
CA LYS A 49 -1.92 2.13 5.20
C LYS A 49 -1.79 2.76 3.83
N GLU A 50 -2.90 2.84 3.11
CA GLU A 50 -2.96 3.50 1.80
C GLU A 50 -2.66 5.00 1.92
N ALA A 51 -1.67 5.45 1.15
CA ALA A 51 -1.29 6.85 1.01
C ALA A 51 -1.66 7.36 -0.39
N LYS A 52 -1.92 8.66 -0.52
CA LYS A 52 -2.06 9.28 -1.84
C LYS A 52 -0.75 9.12 -2.60
N LYS A 53 -0.88 8.90 -3.91
CA LYS A 53 0.27 8.86 -4.83
C LYS A 53 0.89 10.24 -4.92
#